data_AF-A0A6V7VYB5-F1
#
_entry.id   AF-A0A6V7VYB5-F1
#
_cell.length_a   1.000
_cell.length_b   1.000
_cell.length_c   1.000
_cell.angle_alpha   90.00
_cell.angle_beta   90.00
_cell.angle_gamma   90.00
#
_symmetry.space_group_name_H-M   'P 1'
#
loop_
_entity.id
_entity.type
_entity.pdbx_description
1 polymer ?
#
loop_
_entity_poly.entity_id
_entity_poly.type
_entity_poly.pdbx_seq_one_letter_code
_entity_poly.pdbx_strand_id
1 'polypeptide(L)'
;MLKFLLIIISLIIKIHSWTWEDYPSPREATYFKCGIQNRTFVCDPDGMLTDQQRKEIVELVEDFKEKTKRPLSTIPCMKEGLRLVVALAKDKIGPEDGSNGLTYLCKNERNWTSSHKTTCDSDVHGIELNTDGFRYCYSATRWLMPLHVDEYEWLGRESHHLKNKNYYEALKYYIENLQMLYIHRFSIFDNKDASNEDVSSQQSYNKFYFILSAILFSIIGVSYLLLYYRIRLLLNYFNQKETLKTRLHKKETELKLMTPIQTVEDVVKRMEKNNEDEEKSKPLLNL
;
A
#
# COMPACT_ATOMS: atom_id res chain seq x y z
N MET A 1 -16.93 -0.80 46.72
CA MET A 1 -15.61 -0.44 46.14
C MET A 1 -15.01 -1.56 45.28
N LEU A 2 -14.92 -2.81 45.73
CA LEU A 2 -14.26 -3.92 44.98
C LEU A 2 -14.70 -4.07 43.50
N LYS A 3 -16.00 -3.94 43.20
CA LYS A 3 -16.50 -3.96 41.80
C LYS A 3 -15.96 -2.82 40.92
N PHE A 4 -15.79 -1.62 41.48
CA PHE A 4 -15.19 -0.48 40.78
C PHE A 4 -13.69 -0.68 40.56
N LEU A 5 -12.99 -1.27 41.54
CA LEU A 5 -11.58 -1.63 41.41
C LEU A 5 -11.37 -2.66 40.29
N LEU A 6 -12.21 -3.69 40.20
CA LEU A 6 -12.17 -4.69 39.12
C LEU A 6 -12.44 -4.08 37.74
N ILE A 7 -13.39 -3.15 37.62
CA ILE A 7 -13.67 -2.45 36.36
C ILE A 7 -12.46 -1.58 35.95
N ILE A 8 -11.89 -0.82 36.89
CA ILE A 8 -10.69 0.00 36.63
C ILE A 8 -9.48 -0.87 36.27
N ILE A 9 -9.28 -2.01 36.95
CA ILE A 9 -8.23 -2.99 36.58
C ILE A 9 -8.48 -3.53 35.18
N SER A 10 -9.72 -3.88 34.82
CA SER A 10 -10.05 -4.37 33.46
C SER A 10 -9.84 -3.31 32.36
N LEU A 11 -9.98 -2.01 32.69
CA LEU A 11 -9.70 -0.89 31.78
C LEU A 11 -8.20 -0.53 31.73
N ILE A 12 -7.40 -0.93 32.72
CA ILE A 12 -5.95 -0.71 32.79
C ILE A 12 -5.16 -1.89 32.19
N ILE A 13 -5.82 -3.02 31.87
CA ILE A 13 -5.28 -4.00 30.93
C ILE A 13 -5.33 -3.37 29.52
N LYS A 14 -4.40 -2.44 29.27
CA LYS A 14 -3.92 -2.16 27.93
C LYS A 14 -3.35 -3.47 27.42
N ILE A 15 -4.09 -4.08 26.50
CA ILE A 15 -3.56 -5.10 25.62
C ILE A 15 -2.34 -4.46 24.95
N HIS A 16 -1.15 -4.98 25.25
CA HIS A 16 0.10 -4.42 24.75
C HIS A 16 0.29 -4.86 23.30
N SER A 17 -0.30 -4.08 22.38
CA SER A 17 -0.06 -4.24 20.96
C SER A 17 1.35 -3.76 20.62
N TRP A 18 2.15 -4.64 20.03
CA TRP A 18 3.48 -4.28 19.56
C TRP A 18 3.39 -3.37 18.33
N THR A 19 4.21 -2.33 18.31
CA THR A 19 4.48 -1.52 17.13
C THR A 19 5.69 -2.07 16.38
N TRP A 20 5.93 -1.50 15.21
CA TRP A 20 7.11 -1.79 14.41
C TRP A 20 8.42 -1.17 14.94
N GLU A 21 8.35 -0.33 15.97
CA GLU A 21 9.53 0.33 16.56
C GLU A 21 9.96 -0.32 17.88
N ASP A 22 9.04 -0.96 18.62
CA ASP A 22 9.27 -1.54 19.94
C ASP A 22 9.23 -3.08 20.00
N TYR A 23 8.73 -3.78 18.96
CA TYR A 23 8.83 -5.24 18.88
C TYR A 23 10.31 -5.69 18.91
N PRO A 24 10.69 -6.60 19.83
CA PRO A 24 12.09 -6.93 20.07
C PRO A 24 12.73 -7.77 18.95
N SER A 25 14.01 -7.52 18.68
CA SER A 25 14.81 -8.34 17.77
C SER A 25 15.50 -9.49 18.55
N PRO A 26 15.36 -10.76 18.13
CA PRO A 26 16.03 -11.91 18.75
C PRO A 26 17.54 -11.99 18.40
N ARG A 27 18.03 -11.05 17.58
CA ARG A 27 19.41 -11.00 17.08
C ARG A 27 20.26 -9.91 17.72
N GLU A 28 19.62 -8.89 18.28
CA GLU A 28 20.26 -7.76 18.94
C GLU A 28 20.39 -7.96 20.46
N ALA A 29 20.88 -6.95 21.19
CA ALA A 29 21.05 -7.03 22.65
C ALA A 29 19.74 -7.25 23.42
N THR A 30 18.59 -7.00 22.78
CA THR A 30 17.24 -7.15 23.33
C THR A 30 16.68 -8.57 23.22
N TYR A 31 17.44 -9.56 22.74
CA TYR A 31 16.96 -10.92 22.50
C TYR A 31 16.25 -11.56 23.70
N PHE A 32 16.64 -11.24 24.94
CA PHE A 32 15.98 -11.75 26.14
C PHE A 32 14.48 -11.37 26.23
N LYS A 33 14.06 -10.25 25.62
CA LYS A 33 12.65 -9.83 25.54
C LYS A 33 11.80 -10.77 24.68
N CYS A 34 12.42 -11.50 23.76
CA CYS A 34 11.78 -12.53 22.95
C CYS A 34 11.52 -13.85 23.70
N GLY A 35 11.73 -13.89 25.03
CA GLY A 35 11.58 -15.09 25.87
C GLY A 35 12.56 -16.22 25.53
N ILE A 36 13.74 -15.88 25.03
CA ILE A 36 14.81 -16.80 24.59
C ILE A 36 16.08 -16.54 25.40
N GLN A 37 16.81 -17.59 25.74
CA GLN A 37 18.06 -17.49 26.52
C GLN A 37 19.29 -17.15 25.67
N ASN A 38 19.21 -17.41 24.35
CA ASN A 38 20.29 -17.19 23.38
C ASN A 38 19.74 -16.48 22.15
N ARG A 39 20.59 -15.78 21.40
CA ARG A 39 20.21 -15.16 20.12
C ARG A 39 19.78 -16.24 19.12
N THR A 40 18.68 -16.01 18.43
CA THR A 40 18.10 -16.90 17.41
C THR A 40 17.34 -16.07 16.37
N PHE A 41 16.55 -16.70 15.52
CA PHE A 41 15.66 -16.07 14.54
C PHE A 41 14.18 -16.17 14.92
N VAL A 42 13.86 -16.72 16.10
CA VAL A 42 12.50 -16.85 16.66
C VAL A 42 12.30 -15.81 17.77
N CYS A 43 11.16 -15.13 17.78
CA CYS A 43 10.77 -14.23 18.86
C CYS A 43 9.31 -14.44 19.27
N ASP A 44 9.05 -14.59 20.57
CA ASP A 44 7.70 -14.69 21.14
C ASP A 44 7.63 -13.92 22.48
N PRO A 45 7.64 -12.59 22.45
CA PRO A 45 7.63 -11.77 23.67
C PRO A 45 6.32 -11.88 24.46
N ASP A 46 5.23 -12.34 23.83
CA ASP A 46 3.92 -12.47 24.47
C ASP A 46 3.68 -13.84 25.14
N GLY A 47 4.55 -14.82 24.93
CA GLY A 47 4.40 -16.16 25.50
C GLY A 47 3.27 -16.97 24.87
N MET A 48 3.11 -16.90 23.55
CA MET A 48 2.21 -17.76 22.79
C MET A 48 2.65 -19.23 22.80
N LEU A 49 3.95 -19.49 23.00
CA LEU A 49 4.56 -20.81 23.13
C LEU A 49 5.15 -21.00 24.53
N THR A 50 5.03 -22.21 25.06
CA THR A 50 5.80 -22.64 26.24
C THR A 50 7.31 -22.66 25.91
N ASP A 51 8.17 -22.59 26.94
CA ASP A 51 9.63 -22.61 26.75
C ASP A 51 10.11 -23.83 25.95
N GLN A 52 9.51 -25.00 26.17
CA GLN A 52 9.82 -26.22 25.44
C GLN A 52 9.40 -26.13 23.97
N GLN A 53 8.17 -25.69 23.68
CA GLN A 53 7.68 -25.48 22.32
C GLN A 53 8.53 -24.44 21.56
N ARG A 54 8.92 -23.36 22.25
CA ARG A 54 9.79 -22.30 21.71
C ARG A 54 11.17 -22.86 21.35
N LYS A 55 11.73 -23.73 22.19
CA LYS A 55 13.00 -24.43 21.92
C LYS A 55 12.89 -25.32 20.67
N GLU A 56 11.83 -26.10 20.55
CA GLU A 56 11.58 -26.97 19.40
C GLU A 56 11.39 -26.17 18.10
N ILE A 57 10.70 -25.04 18.15
CA ILE A 57 10.56 -24.12 17.00
C ILE A 57 11.92 -23.50 16.62
N VAL A 58 12.79 -23.18 17.59
CA VAL A 58 14.18 -22.74 17.31
C VAL A 58 14.98 -23.84 16.62
N GLU A 59 14.89 -25.08 17.09
CA GLU A 59 15.54 -26.24 16.47
C GLU A 59 15.02 -26.47 15.03
N LEU A 60 13.71 -26.34 14.80
CA LEU A 60 13.08 -26.46 13.49
C LEU A 60 13.48 -25.33 12.51
N VAL A 61 13.70 -24.11 13.01
CA VAL A 61 14.18 -22.97 12.20
C VAL A 61 15.64 -23.13 11.77
N GLU A 62 16.50 -23.70 12.61
CA GLU A 62 17.89 -24.02 12.20
C GLU A 62 17.95 -25.25 11.28
N ASP A 63 17.10 -26.26 11.49
CA ASP A 63 16.94 -27.41 10.58
C ASP A 63 16.43 -26.99 9.18
N PHE A 64 15.51 -26.03 9.11
CA PHE A 64 15.08 -25.41 7.86
C PHE A 64 16.26 -24.86 7.05
N LYS A 65 17.20 -24.17 7.71
CA LYS A 65 18.40 -23.65 7.05
C LYS A 65 19.29 -24.77 6.53
N GLU A 66 19.61 -25.79 7.34
CA GLU A 66 20.52 -26.86 6.90
C GLU A 66 19.91 -27.77 5.82
N LYS A 67 18.58 -28.00 5.81
CA LYS A 67 17.92 -28.80 4.76
C LYS A 67 17.64 -28.05 3.46
N THR A 68 17.51 -26.72 3.51
CA THR A 68 17.39 -25.89 2.28
C THR A 68 18.74 -25.60 1.63
N LYS A 69 19.85 -25.96 2.29
CA LYS A 69 21.23 -25.80 1.83
C LYS A 69 21.55 -26.60 0.58
N ARG A 70 22.28 -25.96 -0.35
CA ARG A 70 22.70 -26.51 -1.65
C ARG A 70 24.20 -26.26 -1.84
N PRO A 71 25.09 -27.09 -1.25
CA PRO A 71 26.54 -26.86 -1.26
C PRO A 71 27.15 -26.71 -2.67
N LEU A 72 26.52 -27.31 -3.68
CA LEU A 72 26.94 -27.29 -5.09
C LEU A 72 26.31 -26.16 -5.92
N SER A 73 25.34 -25.41 -5.38
CA SER A 73 24.70 -24.31 -6.12
C SER A 73 25.71 -23.22 -6.48
N THR A 74 25.55 -22.58 -7.64
CA THR A 74 26.37 -21.42 -8.02
C THR A 74 25.98 -20.15 -7.25
N ILE A 75 24.79 -20.12 -6.66
CA ILE A 75 24.25 -18.96 -5.94
C ILE A 75 24.71 -19.00 -4.47
N PRO A 76 25.47 -18.01 -3.96
CA PRO A 76 26.05 -18.06 -2.61
C PRO A 76 25.05 -18.37 -1.49
N CYS A 77 23.87 -17.76 -1.53
CA CYS A 77 22.89 -17.89 -0.45
C CYS A 77 22.18 -19.25 -0.44
N MET A 78 22.10 -19.93 -1.59
CA MET A 78 21.69 -21.33 -1.61
C MET A 78 22.76 -22.23 -0.97
N LYS A 79 24.06 -21.92 -1.07
CA LYS A 79 25.13 -22.70 -0.40
C LYS A 79 25.09 -22.62 1.12
N GLU A 80 24.63 -21.51 1.68
CA GLU A 80 24.51 -21.29 3.12
C GLU A 80 23.20 -21.85 3.71
N GLY A 81 22.18 -22.03 2.87
CA GLY A 81 20.82 -22.41 3.27
C GLY A 81 19.95 -21.19 3.52
N LEU A 82 18.64 -21.32 3.28
CA LEU A 82 17.70 -20.22 3.47
C LEU A 82 17.51 -19.93 4.96
N ARG A 83 17.54 -18.65 5.32
CA ARG A 83 17.22 -18.22 6.68
C ARG A 83 15.72 -18.02 6.85
N LEU A 84 15.20 -18.59 7.93
CA LEU A 84 13.83 -18.42 8.37
C LEU A 84 13.81 -17.60 9.66
N VAL A 85 12.96 -16.59 9.70
CA VAL A 85 12.66 -15.75 10.85
C VAL A 85 11.22 -15.95 11.26
N VAL A 86 10.96 -16.01 12.56
CA VAL A 86 9.61 -16.13 13.12
C VAL A 86 9.38 -15.08 14.18
N ALA A 87 8.32 -14.29 14.02
CA ALA A 87 7.78 -13.39 15.04
C ALA A 87 6.40 -13.91 15.48
N LEU A 88 6.20 -14.02 16.78
CA LEU A 88 4.91 -14.34 17.39
C LEU A 88 4.46 -13.14 18.24
N ALA A 89 3.20 -12.76 18.14
CA ALA A 89 2.58 -11.70 18.93
C ALA A 89 1.09 -12.02 19.11
N LYS A 90 0.48 -11.72 20.25
CA LYS A 90 -0.97 -11.94 20.42
C LYS A 90 -1.74 -11.13 19.38
N ASP A 91 -1.44 -9.84 19.32
CA ASP A 91 -2.02 -8.91 18.35
C ASP A 91 -1.10 -8.71 17.15
N LYS A 92 -1.64 -8.19 16.04
CA LYS A 92 -0.86 -7.78 14.86
C LYS A 92 0.24 -6.79 15.24
N ILE A 93 1.46 -7.01 14.74
CA ILE A 93 2.57 -6.07 14.94
C ILE A 93 2.42 -4.88 13.97
N GLY A 94 2.21 -3.68 14.51
CA GLY A 94 2.01 -2.44 13.75
C GLY A 94 0.60 -2.25 13.13
N PRO A 95 0.35 -1.10 12.48
CA PRO A 95 -0.99 -0.72 12.02
C PRO A 95 -1.54 -1.62 10.90
N GLU A 96 -2.88 -1.69 10.80
CA GLU A 96 -3.59 -2.45 9.75
C GLU A 96 -3.45 -1.85 8.34
N ASP A 97 -3.01 -0.59 8.26
CA ASP A 97 -2.95 0.25 7.05
C ASP A 97 -1.91 -0.26 6.04
N GLY A 98 -2.27 -1.34 5.35
CA GLY A 98 -1.55 -1.87 4.23
C GLY A 98 -1.59 -0.92 3.04
N SER A 99 -0.57 -0.06 2.90
CA SER A 99 -0.20 0.47 1.58
C SER A 99 0.55 -0.57 0.72
N ASN A 100 0.99 -1.69 1.31
CA ASN A 100 1.67 -2.80 0.61
C ASN A 100 1.48 -4.21 1.23
N GLY A 101 0.71 -4.39 2.31
CA GLY A 101 0.54 -5.71 2.97
C GLY A 101 1.79 -6.32 3.64
N LEU A 102 2.92 -5.61 3.61
CA LEU A 102 4.21 -6.04 4.16
C LEU A 102 4.18 -6.07 5.70
N THR A 103 4.51 -7.21 6.29
CA THR A 103 4.56 -7.38 7.75
C THR A 103 5.68 -6.57 8.39
N TYR A 104 5.68 -6.53 9.73
CA TYR A 104 6.80 -5.98 10.51
C TYR A 104 8.17 -6.47 10.04
N LEU A 105 8.28 -7.76 9.71
CA LEU A 105 9.50 -8.41 9.25
C LEU A 105 10.02 -7.85 7.91
N CYS A 106 9.12 -7.34 7.05
CA CYS A 106 9.50 -6.73 5.77
C CYS A 106 9.90 -5.25 5.90
N LYS A 107 9.44 -4.55 6.94
CA LYS A 107 9.90 -3.18 7.22
C LYS A 107 11.21 -3.17 8.03
N ASN A 108 11.36 -4.14 8.93
CA ASN A 108 12.48 -4.24 9.86
C ASN A 108 13.43 -5.39 9.55
N GLU A 109 13.43 -5.92 8.32
CA GLU A 109 14.39 -6.91 7.82
C GLU A 109 15.80 -6.58 8.34
N ARG A 110 16.27 -5.35 8.09
CA ARG A 110 17.58 -4.86 8.53
C ARG A 110 17.84 -4.89 10.02
N ASN A 111 16.84 -4.86 10.91
CA ASN A 111 17.02 -4.93 12.37
C ASN A 111 17.02 -6.39 12.89
N TRP A 112 16.59 -7.33 12.05
CA TRP A 112 16.67 -8.77 12.29
C TRP A 112 17.92 -9.36 11.64
N THR A 113 18.34 -8.79 10.51
CA THR A 113 19.51 -9.21 9.77
C THR A 113 20.76 -8.39 10.12
N SER A 114 20.62 -7.19 10.72
CA SER A 114 21.63 -6.14 11.03
C SER A 114 23.04 -6.65 11.23
N SER A 115 23.18 -7.67 12.08
CA SER A 115 24.35 -8.53 12.31
C SER A 115 24.93 -9.29 11.10
N HIS A 116 24.83 -8.75 9.88
CA HIS A 116 25.27 -9.39 8.63
C HIS A 116 26.76 -9.75 8.69
N LYS A 117 27.04 -11.04 8.73
CA LYS A 117 28.37 -11.64 8.52
C LYS A 117 28.55 -12.05 7.06
N THR A 118 27.47 -12.36 6.35
CA THR A 118 27.48 -12.68 4.90
C THR A 118 26.43 -11.83 4.16
N THR A 119 26.57 -11.70 2.84
CA THR A 119 25.57 -11.06 1.97
C THR A 119 24.24 -11.81 1.91
N CYS A 120 24.19 -13.01 2.51
CA CYS A 120 23.03 -13.88 2.54
C CYS A 120 22.27 -13.81 3.87
N ASP A 121 22.81 -13.06 4.85
CA ASP A 121 22.10 -12.78 6.08
C ASP A 121 20.89 -11.85 5.87
N SER A 122 20.81 -11.12 4.76
CA SER A 122 19.65 -10.30 4.34
C SER A 122 18.54 -11.11 3.65
N ASP A 123 18.86 -12.17 2.89
CA ASP A 123 17.85 -12.97 2.19
C ASP A 123 17.12 -13.89 3.19
N VAL A 124 16.03 -13.39 3.77
CA VAL A 124 15.28 -13.99 4.87
C VAL A 124 13.80 -14.17 4.52
N HIS A 125 13.29 -15.38 4.74
CA HIS A 125 11.85 -15.62 4.83
C HIS A 125 11.36 -15.29 6.24
N GLY A 126 10.31 -14.51 6.37
CA GLY A 126 9.75 -14.08 7.65
C GLY A 126 8.32 -14.54 7.85
N ILE A 127 8.05 -15.27 8.93
CA ILE A 127 6.69 -15.64 9.36
C ILE A 127 6.30 -14.78 10.56
N GLU A 128 5.21 -14.03 10.45
CA GLU A 128 4.51 -13.48 11.61
C GLU A 128 3.29 -14.36 11.92
N LEU A 129 3.13 -14.77 13.18
CA LEU A 129 1.96 -15.48 13.67
C LEU A 129 1.29 -14.70 14.81
N ASN A 130 0.01 -14.41 14.66
CA ASN A 130 -0.82 -13.77 15.69
C ASN A 130 -2.19 -14.46 15.83
N THR A 131 -3.08 -13.94 16.68
CA THR A 131 -4.41 -14.55 16.92
C THR A 131 -5.28 -14.61 15.67
N ASP A 132 -5.06 -13.72 14.70
CA ASP A 132 -5.81 -13.67 13.44
C ASP A 132 -5.24 -14.65 12.40
N GLY A 133 -4.00 -15.13 12.61
CA GLY A 133 -3.35 -16.16 11.81
C GLY A 133 -1.95 -15.77 11.34
N PHE A 134 -1.55 -16.33 10.20
CA PHE A 134 -0.24 -16.09 9.60
C PHE A 134 -0.23 -14.84 8.72
N ARG A 135 0.79 -13.98 8.87
CA ARG A 135 1.20 -12.95 7.91
C ARG A 135 2.66 -13.21 7.51
N TYR A 136 2.96 -13.39 6.22
CA TYR A 136 4.32 -13.69 5.76
C TYR A 136 5.01 -12.48 5.14
N CYS A 137 6.33 -12.50 5.22
CA CYS A 137 7.25 -11.60 4.56
C CYS A 137 8.30 -12.43 3.82
N TYR A 138 8.79 -11.89 2.72
CA TYR A 138 10.03 -12.35 2.14
C TYR A 138 10.85 -11.15 1.72
N SER A 139 12.04 -11.01 2.32
CA SER A 139 13.11 -10.32 1.65
C SER A 139 13.93 -11.36 0.93
N ALA A 140 13.72 -11.43 -0.37
CA ALA A 140 14.71 -12.02 -1.24
C ALA A 140 14.92 -11.10 -2.42
N THR A 141 16.16 -11.00 -2.85
CA THR A 141 16.42 -10.67 -4.24
C THR A 141 15.60 -11.61 -5.14
N ARG A 142 14.86 -11.04 -6.11
CA ARG A 142 13.82 -11.72 -6.96
C ARG A 142 14.22 -13.07 -7.60
N TRP A 143 15.49 -13.43 -7.57
CA TRP A 143 16.11 -14.57 -8.24
C TRP A 143 16.27 -15.79 -7.33
N LEU A 144 16.14 -15.65 -6.01
CA LEU A 144 16.27 -16.75 -5.03
C LEU A 144 14.94 -17.45 -4.70
N MET A 145 13.80 -16.87 -5.06
CA MET A 145 12.48 -17.33 -4.63
C MET A 145 11.67 -17.99 -5.74
N PRO A 146 11.35 -19.29 -5.61
CA PRO A 146 10.48 -19.98 -6.54
C PRO A 146 8.99 -19.91 -6.20
N LEU A 147 8.61 -19.64 -4.94
CA LEU A 147 7.21 -19.76 -4.48
C LEU A 147 6.38 -18.49 -4.75
N HIS A 148 5.16 -18.69 -5.23
CA HIS A 148 4.13 -17.68 -5.42
C HIS A 148 3.44 -17.31 -4.11
N VAL A 149 2.85 -16.11 -4.08
CA VAL A 149 2.07 -15.56 -2.96
C VAL A 149 0.99 -16.56 -2.50
N ASP A 150 0.27 -17.16 -3.45
CA ASP A 150 -0.82 -18.12 -3.18
C ASP A 150 -0.35 -19.39 -2.46
N GLU A 151 0.90 -19.84 -2.67
CA GLU A 151 1.48 -21.00 -1.97
C GLU A 151 1.66 -20.67 -0.47
N TYR A 152 2.12 -19.46 -0.13
CA TYR A 152 2.24 -19.01 1.26
C TYR A 152 0.89 -18.81 1.95
N GLU A 153 -0.10 -18.25 1.23
CA GLU A 153 -1.45 -18.13 1.76
C GLU A 153 -2.10 -19.50 1.99
N TRP A 154 -1.85 -20.48 1.11
CA TRP A 154 -2.38 -21.83 1.25
C TRP A 154 -1.83 -22.53 2.50
N LEU A 155 -0.52 -22.45 2.75
CA LEU A 155 0.09 -22.94 4.00
C LEU A 155 -0.55 -22.31 5.26
N GLY A 156 -0.89 -21.02 5.19
CA GLY A 156 -1.54 -20.31 6.30
C GLY A 156 -3.02 -20.68 6.51
N ARG A 157 -3.76 -20.95 5.42
CA ARG A 157 -5.21 -21.21 5.43
C ARG A 157 -5.61 -22.57 6.00
N GLU A 158 -4.79 -23.61 5.80
CA GLU A 158 -5.14 -25.01 6.10
C GLU A 158 -5.01 -25.40 7.60
N SER A 159 -4.39 -24.57 8.45
CA SER A 159 -4.11 -24.97 9.83
C SER A 159 -5.37 -24.96 10.73
N HIS A 160 -6.05 -26.10 10.79
CA HIS A 160 -7.07 -26.42 11.81
C HIS A 160 -6.56 -26.18 13.25
N HIS A 161 -5.24 -26.26 13.46
CA HIS A 161 -4.53 -25.86 14.67
C HIS A 161 -4.82 -24.42 15.12
N LEU A 162 -4.91 -23.44 14.20
CA LEU A 162 -5.24 -22.04 14.54
C LEU A 162 -6.65 -21.91 15.13
N LYS A 163 -7.65 -22.62 14.59
CA LYS A 163 -9.02 -22.64 15.13
C LYS A 163 -9.06 -23.13 16.58
N ASN A 164 -8.16 -24.04 16.93
CA ASN A 164 -8.00 -24.60 18.27
C ASN A 164 -7.01 -23.81 19.16
N LYS A 165 -6.50 -22.65 18.69
CA LYS A 165 -5.46 -21.85 19.33
C LYS A 165 -4.16 -22.62 19.63
N ASN A 166 -3.90 -23.68 18.88
CA ASN A 166 -2.66 -24.46 18.98
C ASN A 166 -1.59 -23.84 18.07
N TYR A 167 -1.00 -22.74 18.54
CA TYR A 167 -0.01 -21.97 17.77
C TYR A 167 1.27 -22.76 17.49
N TYR A 168 1.66 -23.69 18.38
CA TYR A 168 2.81 -24.57 18.18
C TYR A 168 2.62 -25.48 16.97
N GLU A 169 1.54 -26.28 16.92
CA GLU A 169 1.31 -27.18 15.79
C GLU A 169 1.01 -26.42 14.49
N ALA A 170 0.34 -25.26 14.58
CA ALA A 170 0.13 -24.38 13.42
C ALA A 170 1.47 -23.94 12.81
N LEU A 171 2.38 -23.45 13.65
CA LEU A 171 3.68 -22.95 13.22
C LEU A 171 4.59 -24.07 12.73
N LYS A 172 4.64 -25.19 13.46
CA LYS A 172 5.38 -26.38 13.06
C LYS A 172 4.95 -26.88 11.68
N TYR A 173 3.64 -27.08 11.49
CA TYR A 173 3.07 -27.47 10.19
C TYR A 173 3.47 -26.49 9.08
N TYR A 174 3.36 -25.18 9.32
CA TYR A 174 3.73 -24.17 8.33
C TYR A 174 5.21 -24.29 7.93
N ILE A 175 6.11 -24.40 8.91
CA ILE A 175 7.57 -24.46 8.66
C ILE A 175 7.96 -25.77 7.96
N GLU A 176 7.42 -26.91 8.39
CA GLU A 176 7.70 -28.22 7.78
C GLU A 176 7.23 -28.27 6.31
N ASN A 177 6.02 -27.77 6.02
CA ASN A 177 5.52 -27.74 4.64
C ASN A 177 6.26 -26.71 3.77
N LEU A 178 6.62 -25.55 4.33
CA LEU A 178 7.47 -24.58 3.64
C LEU A 178 8.85 -25.16 3.31
N GLN A 179 9.46 -25.88 4.25
CA GLN A 179 10.72 -26.60 4.07
C GLN A 179 10.61 -27.57 2.89
N MET A 180 9.55 -28.38 2.84
CA MET A 180 9.28 -29.32 1.74
C MET A 180 9.10 -28.63 0.39
N LEU A 181 8.38 -27.51 0.33
CA LEU A 181 8.22 -26.72 -0.91
C LEU A 181 9.57 -26.21 -1.44
N TYR A 182 10.43 -25.66 -0.58
CA TYR A 182 11.77 -25.23 -0.99
C TYR A 182 12.66 -26.41 -1.42
N ILE A 183 12.66 -27.52 -0.69
CA ILE A 183 13.42 -28.73 -1.06
C ILE A 183 12.99 -29.23 -2.44
N HIS A 184 11.68 -29.30 -2.68
CA HIS A 184 11.11 -29.73 -3.96
C HIS A 184 11.52 -28.78 -5.09
N ARG A 185 11.30 -27.47 -4.95
CA ARG A 185 11.68 -26.48 -5.97
C ARG A 185 13.19 -26.50 -6.26
N PHE A 186 14.05 -26.62 -5.25
CA PHE A 186 15.49 -26.70 -5.44
C PHE A 186 15.95 -28.01 -6.11
N SER A 187 15.24 -29.13 -5.90
CA SER A 187 15.55 -30.38 -6.60
C SER A 187 15.36 -30.31 -8.12
N ILE A 188 14.50 -29.41 -8.61
CA ILE A 188 14.31 -29.14 -10.04
C ILE A 188 15.55 -28.46 -10.62
N PHE A 189 16.11 -27.46 -9.92
CA PHE A 189 17.29 -26.71 -10.37
C PHE A 189 18.61 -27.50 -10.25
N ASP A 190 18.72 -28.44 -9.30
CA ASP A 190 19.88 -29.33 -9.20
C ASP A 190 19.93 -30.38 -10.33
N ASN A 191 18.80 -30.61 -11.03
CA ASN A 191 18.72 -31.57 -12.12
C ASN A 191 19.14 -30.94 -13.46
N LYS A 192 20.35 -31.27 -13.93
CA LYS A 192 20.97 -30.67 -15.13
C LYS A 192 20.12 -30.79 -16.39
N ASP A 193 19.34 -31.86 -16.53
CA ASP A 193 18.54 -32.09 -17.73
C ASP A 193 17.33 -31.15 -17.82
N ALA A 194 16.71 -30.82 -16.67
CA ALA A 194 15.61 -29.86 -16.59
C ALA A 194 16.05 -28.42 -16.91
N SER A 195 17.31 -28.07 -16.61
CA SER A 195 17.85 -26.71 -16.79
C SER A 195 17.85 -26.22 -18.25
N ASN A 196 17.80 -27.13 -19.24
CA ASN A 196 17.78 -26.75 -20.66
C ASN A 196 16.36 -26.47 -21.20
N GLU A 197 15.32 -27.11 -20.66
CA GLU A 197 13.93 -26.86 -21.08
C GLU A 197 13.33 -25.65 -20.33
N ASP A 198 13.50 -25.58 -19.01
CA ASP A 198 12.84 -24.53 -18.19
C ASP A 198 13.48 -23.14 -18.32
N VAL A 199 14.78 -23.04 -18.62
CA VAL A 199 15.37 -21.73 -18.95
C VAL A 199 14.74 -21.14 -20.21
N SER A 200 14.35 -21.98 -21.18
CA SER A 200 13.62 -21.52 -22.37
C SER A 200 12.19 -21.06 -22.02
N SER A 201 11.50 -21.76 -21.11
CA SER A 201 10.12 -21.46 -20.70
C SER A 201 10.05 -20.15 -19.89
N GLN A 202 10.93 -19.97 -18.89
CA GLN A 202 11.00 -18.75 -18.08
C GLN A 202 11.52 -17.54 -18.87
N GLN A 203 12.48 -17.73 -19.78
CA GLN A 203 12.94 -16.63 -20.65
C GLN A 203 11.84 -16.19 -21.63
N SER A 204 11.03 -17.13 -22.13
CA SER A 204 9.84 -16.83 -22.93
C SER A 204 8.75 -16.10 -22.12
N TYR A 205 8.47 -16.56 -20.89
CA TYR A 205 7.46 -15.95 -20.01
C TYR A 205 7.82 -14.50 -19.62
N ASN A 206 9.09 -14.26 -19.24
CA ASN A 206 9.58 -12.91 -18.95
C ASN A 206 9.50 -11.99 -20.18
N LYS A 207 9.79 -12.51 -21.38
CA LYS A 207 9.66 -11.76 -22.64
C LYS A 207 8.20 -11.42 -22.95
N PHE A 208 7.28 -12.36 -22.72
CA PHE A 208 5.84 -12.14 -22.88
C PHE A 208 5.31 -11.08 -21.91
N TYR A 209 5.68 -11.16 -20.63
CA TYR A 209 5.27 -10.18 -19.62
C TYR A 209 5.84 -8.77 -19.90
N PHE A 210 7.08 -8.68 -20.37
CA PHE A 210 7.67 -7.41 -20.80
C PHE A 210 6.88 -6.79 -21.96
N ILE A 211 6.54 -7.58 -22.99
CA ILE A 211 5.70 -7.13 -24.11
C ILE A 211 4.31 -6.70 -23.63
N LEU A 212 3.66 -7.47 -22.76
CA LEU A 212 2.34 -7.13 -22.22
C LEU A 212 2.36 -5.81 -21.43
N SER A 213 3.37 -5.61 -20.59
CA SER A 213 3.53 -4.37 -19.81
C SER A 213 3.79 -3.16 -20.71
N ALA A 214 4.62 -3.30 -21.75
CA ALA A 214 4.86 -2.23 -22.72
C ALA A 214 3.60 -1.83 -23.51
N ILE A 215 2.77 -2.81 -23.88
CA ILE A 215 1.44 -2.57 -24.48
C ILE A 215 0.52 -1.84 -23.48
N LEU A 216 0.47 -2.28 -22.23
CA LEU A 216 -0.37 -1.66 -21.19
C LEU A 216 0.02 -0.20 -20.93
N PHE A 217 1.32 0.09 -20.77
CA PHE A 217 1.83 1.45 -20.63
C PHE A 217 1.53 2.33 -21.85
N SER A 218 1.59 1.77 -23.06
CA SER A 218 1.23 2.47 -24.29
C SER A 218 -0.27 2.84 -24.32
N ILE A 219 -1.16 1.90 -23.95
CA ILE A 219 -2.60 2.14 -23.89
C ILE A 219 -2.95 3.19 -22.81
N ILE A 220 -2.34 3.09 -21.64
CA ILE A 220 -2.53 4.06 -20.54
C ILE A 220 -2.02 5.44 -20.97
N GLY A 221 -0.84 5.53 -21.58
CA GLY A 221 -0.26 6.77 -22.09
C GLY A 221 -1.14 7.46 -23.13
N VAL A 222 -1.64 6.72 -24.13
CA VAL A 222 -2.58 7.25 -25.14
C VAL A 222 -3.89 7.69 -24.49
N SER A 223 -4.43 6.92 -23.55
CA SER A 223 -5.66 7.27 -22.83
C SER A 223 -5.51 8.55 -22.01
N TYR A 224 -4.36 8.73 -21.35
CA TYR A 224 -4.03 9.94 -20.60
C TYR A 224 -3.86 11.16 -21.51
N LEU A 225 -3.21 10.98 -22.68
CA LEU A 225 -3.05 12.03 -23.68
C LEU A 225 -4.40 12.50 -24.24
N LEU A 226 -5.30 11.57 -24.54
CA LEU A 226 -6.66 11.86 -25.00
C LEU A 226 -7.50 12.55 -23.93
N LEU A 227 -7.39 12.13 -22.66
CA LEU A 227 -8.06 12.79 -21.54
C LEU A 227 -7.56 14.22 -21.34
N TYR A 228 -6.24 14.43 -21.36
CA TYR A 228 -5.61 15.75 -21.31
C TYR A 228 -6.10 16.66 -22.45
N TYR A 229 -6.18 16.14 -23.68
CA TYR A 229 -6.66 16.92 -24.84
C TYR A 229 -8.14 17.30 -24.71
N ARG A 230 -8.99 16.39 -24.20
CA ARG A 230 -10.40 16.67 -23.90
C ARG A 230 -10.56 17.74 -22.83
N ILE A 231 -9.80 17.67 -21.73
CA ILE A 231 -9.81 18.70 -20.67
C ILE A 231 -9.37 20.06 -21.25
N ARG A 232 -8.31 20.09 -22.06
CA ARG A 232 -7.83 21.32 -22.71
C ARG A 232 -8.85 21.94 -23.66
N LEU A 233 -9.57 21.13 -24.44
CA LEU A 233 -10.67 21.58 -25.29
C LEU A 233 -11.83 22.16 -24.48
N LEU A 234 -12.23 21.50 -23.38
CA LEU A 234 -13.27 22.01 -22.48
C LEU A 234 -12.87 23.35 -21.85
N LEU A 235 -11.63 23.48 -21.36
CA LEU A 235 -11.13 24.74 -20.80
C LEU A 235 -11.15 25.88 -21.83
N ASN A 236 -10.72 25.62 -23.07
CA ASN A 236 -10.81 26.61 -24.16
C ASN A 236 -12.27 27.03 -24.46
N TYR A 237 -13.21 26.07 -24.46
CA TYR A 237 -14.63 26.34 -24.66
C TYR A 237 -15.22 27.20 -23.53
N PHE A 238 -14.92 26.89 -22.27
CA PHE A 238 -15.34 27.71 -21.13
C PHE A 238 -14.79 29.14 -21.20
N ASN A 239 -13.51 29.30 -21.56
CA ASN A 239 -12.86 30.60 -21.66
C ASN A 239 -13.47 31.48 -22.79
N GLN A 240 -13.83 30.87 -23.93
CA GLN A 240 -14.61 31.54 -24.97
C GLN A 240 -16.01 31.93 -24.49
N LYS A 241 -16.69 31.05 -23.74
CA LYS A 241 -18.05 31.30 -23.22
C LYS A 241 -18.09 32.47 -22.23
N GLU A 242 -17.08 32.58 -21.35
CA GLU A 242 -16.92 33.76 -20.47
C GLU A 242 -16.67 35.03 -21.29
N THR A 243 -15.74 34.99 -22.24
CA THR A 243 -15.46 36.13 -23.14
C THR A 243 -16.71 36.60 -23.87
N LEU A 244 -17.59 35.67 -24.28
CA LEU A 244 -18.85 35.99 -24.93
C LEU A 244 -19.86 36.64 -23.98
N LYS A 245 -20.01 36.13 -22.74
CA LYS A 245 -20.85 36.74 -21.69
C LYS A 245 -20.44 38.19 -21.41
N THR A 246 -19.14 38.45 -21.22
CA THR A 246 -18.62 39.79 -20.94
C THR A 246 -18.91 40.76 -22.09
N ARG A 247 -18.79 40.30 -23.35
CA ARG A 247 -19.18 41.09 -24.53
C ARG A 247 -20.69 41.35 -24.60
N LEU A 248 -21.53 40.38 -24.22
CA LEU A 248 -22.98 40.53 -24.20
C LEU A 248 -23.41 41.58 -23.17
N HIS A 249 -22.90 41.46 -21.94
CA HIS A 249 -23.24 42.38 -20.85
C HIS A 249 -22.75 43.81 -21.11
N LYS A 250 -21.59 43.97 -21.75
CA LYS A 250 -21.13 45.28 -22.25
C LYS A 250 -22.14 45.88 -23.26
N LYS A 251 -22.60 45.11 -24.24
CA LYS A 251 -23.61 45.57 -25.21
C LYS A 251 -24.96 45.91 -24.56
N GLU A 252 -25.43 45.14 -23.59
CA GLU A 252 -26.63 45.47 -22.82
C GLU A 252 -26.50 46.79 -22.07
N THR A 253 -25.30 47.05 -21.52
CA THR A 253 -25.00 48.30 -20.80
C THR A 253 -24.98 49.49 -21.77
N GLU A 254 -24.31 49.35 -22.91
CA GLU A 254 -24.31 50.35 -23.99
C GLU A 254 -25.73 50.63 -24.51
N LEU A 255 -26.55 49.59 -24.69
CA LEU A 255 -27.94 49.74 -25.14
C LEU A 255 -28.82 50.50 -24.13
N LYS A 256 -28.67 50.23 -22.82
CA LYS A 256 -29.36 50.98 -21.75
C LYS A 256 -28.94 52.45 -21.68
N LEU A 257 -27.68 52.76 -22.02
CA LEU A 257 -27.17 54.13 -22.14
C LEU A 257 -27.66 54.83 -23.42
N MET A 258 -27.99 54.08 -24.47
CA MET A 258 -28.49 54.60 -25.76
C MET A 258 -30.01 54.74 -25.84
N THR A 259 -30.77 54.27 -24.85
CA THR A 259 -32.21 54.58 -24.73
C THR A 259 -32.41 55.84 -23.89
N PRO A 260 -32.61 57.03 -24.48
CA PRO A 260 -33.26 58.11 -23.77
C PRO A 260 -34.71 57.69 -23.56
N ILE A 261 -35.05 57.31 -22.33
CA ILE A 261 -36.45 57.38 -21.87
C ILE A 261 -36.75 58.88 -21.74
N GLN A 262 -37.05 59.53 -22.86
CA GLN A 262 -37.95 60.66 -22.84
C GLN A 262 -39.30 60.08 -22.42
N THR A 263 -39.61 60.22 -21.13
CA THR A 263 -40.97 59.98 -20.66
C THR A 263 -41.89 60.91 -21.44
N VAL A 264 -43.13 60.47 -21.69
CA VAL A 264 -44.10 61.29 -22.44
C VAL A 264 -44.31 62.64 -21.74
N GLU A 265 -44.16 62.69 -20.41
CA GLU A 265 -44.15 63.93 -19.61
C GLU A 265 -43.08 64.96 -20.04
N ASP A 266 -41.85 64.53 -20.37
CA ASP A 266 -40.76 65.44 -20.78
C ASP A 266 -40.97 66.01 -22.19
N VAL A 267 -41.77 65.33 -23.02
CA VAL A 267 -42.24 65.84 -24.31
C VAL A 267 -43.40 66.81 -24.09
N VAL A 268 -44.39 66.45 -23.27
CA VAL A 268 -45.57 67.30 -22.97
C VAL A 268 -45.14 68.64 -22.36
N LYS A 269 -44.29 68.64 -21.31
CA LYS A 269 -43.78 69.88 -20.68
C LYS A 269 -43.02 70.78 -21.66
N ARG A 270 -42.43 70.21 -22.72
CA ARG A 270 -41.71 70.97 -23.75
C ARG A 270 -42.67 71.57 -24.79
N MET A 271 -43.84 70.99 -25.00
CA MET A 271 -44.88 71.54 -25.87
C MET A 271 -45.67 72.65 -25.15
N GLU A 272 -46.01 72.48 -23.86
CA GLU A 272 -46.70 73.51 -23.07
C GLU A 272 -45.89 74.82 -23.02
N LYS A 273 -44.59 74.74 -22.78
CA LYS A 273 -43.71 75.92 -22.72
C LYS A 273 -43.65 76.71 -24.03
N ASN A 274 -43.72 76.04 -25.19
CA ASN A 274 -43.66 76.71 -26.48
C ASN A 274 -44.92 77.53 -26.80
N ASN A 275 -46.09 77.12 -26.28
CA ASN A 275 -47.34 77.87 -26.47
C ASN A 275 -47.35 79.19 -25.67
N GLU A 276 -46.76 79.23 -24.46
CA GLU A 276 -46.69 80.46 -23.64
C GLU A 276 -45.79 81.55 -24.23
N ASP A 277 -44.80 81.17 -25.04
CA ASP A 277 -43.89 82.12 -25.69
C ASP A 277 -44.47 82.66 -27.01
N GLU A 278 -45.33 81.91 -27.70
CA GLU A 278 -45.97 82.37 -28.95
C GLU A 278 -47.05 83.43 -28.69
N GLU A 279 -47.80 83.34 -27.59
CA GLU A 279 -48.86 84.31 -27.26
C GLU A 279 -48.32 85.72 -26.90
N LYS A 280 -47.08 85.83 -26.42
CA LYS A 280 -46.41 87.12 -26.15
C LYS A 280 -45.91 87.85 -27.40
N SER A 281 -46.00 87.23 -28.58
CA SER A 281 -45.38 87.74 -29.81
C SER A 281 -46.28 88.61 -30.70
N LYS A 282 -47.55 88.83 -30.34
CA LYS A 282 -48.48 89.68 -31.12
C LYS A 282 -48.26 91.17 -30.83
N PRO A 283 -47.76 91.98 -31.78
CA PRO A 283 -47.57 93.41 -31.57
C PRO A 283 -48.91 94.17 -31.55
N LEU A 284 -49.03 95.10 -30.60
CA LEU A 284 -50.14 96.05 -30.52
C LEU A 284 -50.11 97.01 -31.73
N LEU A 285 -51.20 97.05 -32.50
CA LEU A 285 -51.49 98.17 -33.39
C LEU A 285 -51.70 99.44 -32.55
N ASN A 286 -51.22 100.58 -33.04
CA ASN A 286 -51.91 101.86 -32.89
C ASN A 286 -51.46 102.87 -33.96
N LEU A 287 -52.49 103.44 -34.61
CA LEU A 287 -52.63 104.80 -35.14
C LEU A 287 -51.38 105.51 -35.73
#